data_AF-A0A940Y5L8-F1
#
_entry.id   AF-A0A940Y5L8-F1
#
_cell.length_a   1.000
_cell.length_b   1.000
_cell.length_c   1.000
_cell.angle_alpha   90.00
_cell.angle_beta   90.00
_cell.angle_gamma   90.00
#
_symmetry.space_group_name_H-M   'P 1'
#
loop_
_entity.id
_entity.type
_entity.pdbx_description
1 polymer ?
#
loop_
_entity_poly.entity_id
_entity_poly.type
_entity_poly.pdbx_seq_one_letter_code
_entity_poly.pdbx_strand_id
1 'polypeptide(L)'
;MQVIFLDIDGVLHPRRAVAELLRTPTPASAEIAGRGLFRWSILLESVIVPADDVAIYIHSSWRHVRSVEELGIMLGPLGRRLAGVTVGEGRWESILRTVHRVRPKSWLVIDDEPSEFPQPLPRDVVICDPNRGVCCPTVVGAIKRFLADIN
;
A
#
# COMPACT_ATOMS: atom_id res chain seq x y z
N MET A 1 -8.93 2.75 -15.38
CA MET A 1 -7.93 2.52 -14.34
C MET A 1 -8.56 2.60 -12.97
N GLN A 2 -8.43 1.50 -12.24
CA GLN A 2 -8.65 1.40 -10.80
C GLN A 2 -7.35 1.75 -10.07
N VAL A 3 -7.42 2.39 -8.91
CA VAL A 3 -6.24 2.75 -8.12
C VAL A 3 -6.30 2.16 -6.72
N ILE A 4 -5.23 1.49 -6.28
CA ILE A 4 -5.04 1.11 -4.89
C ILE A 4 -3.98 2.02 -4.26
N PHE A 5 -4.37 2.77 -3.23
CA PHE A 5 -3.47 3.50 -2.36
C PHE A 5 -3.02 2.59 -1.23
N LEU A 6 -1.71 2.40 -1.11
CA LEU A 6 -1.14 1.31 -0.31
C LEU A 6 -0.15 1.85 0.73
N ASP A 7 -0.41 1.58 2.00
CA ASP A 7 0.63 1.66 3.03
C ASP A 7 1.53 0.41 2.96
N ILE A 8 2.71 0.46 3.57
CA ILE A 8 3.71 -0.61 3.52
C ILE A 8 3.79 -1.31 4.88
N ASP A 9 4.00 -0.56 5.94
CA ASP A 9 4.14 -1.09 7.29
C ASP A 9 2.77 -1.55 7.79
N GLY A 10 2.68 -2.73 8.40
CA GLY A 10 1.38 -3.29 8.81
C GLY A 10 0.54 -3.87 7.67
N VAL A 11 0.77 -3.45 6.42
CA VAL A 11 0.02 -3.89 5.23
C VAL A 11 0.75 -4.96 4.41
N LEU A 12 2.03 -4.76 4.08
CA LEU A 12 2.85 -5.68 3.26
C LEU A 12 3.79 -6.56 4.08
N HIS A 13 3.81 -6.35 5.39
CA HIS A 13 4.48 -7.15 6.41
C HIS A 13 3.95 -6.72 7.80
N PRO A 14 4.18 -7.48 8.89
CA PRO A 14 3.73 -7.07 10.22
C PRO A 14 4.41 -5.77 10.67
N ARG A 15 3.67 -4.77 11.19
CA ARG A 15 4.22 -3.47 11.62
C ARG A 15 5.44 -3.61 12.54
N ARG A 16 5.44 -4.62 13.42
CA ARG A 16 6.56 -4.95 14.32
C ARG A 16 7.87 -5.31 13.62
N ALA A 17 7.85 -5.76 12.35
CA ALA A 17 9.06 -6.07 11.59
C ALA A 17 9.90 -4.81 11.29
N VAL A 18 9.30 -3.62 11.38
CA VAL A 18 9.94 -2.32 11.18
C VAL A 18 10.65 -1.82 12.45
N ALA A 19 10.19 -2.25 13.64
CA ALA A 19 10.64 -1.71 14.92
C ALA A 19 12.15 -1.84 15.16
N GLU A 20 12.80 -2.85 14.56
CA GLU A 20 14.26 -3.02 14.64
C GLU A 20 15.04 -2.31 13.52
N LEU A 21 14.35 -1.87 12.46
CA LEU A 21 14.92 -1.15 11.31
C LEU A 21 15.20 0.32 11.65
N LEU A 22 14.39 0.90 12.54
CA LEU A 22 14.43 2.32 12.94
C LEU A 22 15.71 2.74 13.69
N ARG A 23 16.67 1.83 13.89
CA ARG A 23 18.01 2.17 14.39
C ARG A 23 18.93 2.70 13.28
N THR A 24 18.53 2.56 12.01
CA THR A 24 19.28 3.03 10.85
C THR A 24 18.38 3.93 9.98
N PRO A 25 18.77 5.19 9.67
CA PRO A 25 17.94 6.13 8.92
C PRO A 25 17.57 5.66 7.50
N THR A 26 18.46 4.88 6.87
CA THR A 26 18.30 4.34 5.51
C THR A 26 18.91 2.93 5.43
N PRO A 27 18.17 1.90 5.86
CA PRO A 27 18.67 0.54 5.92
C PRO A 27 18.99 -0.01 4.52
N ALA A 28 20.06 -0.77 4.39
CA ALA A 28 20.46 -1.32 3.08
C ALA A 28 19.43 -2.35 2.59
N SER A 29 19.30 -2.56 1.27
CA SER A 29 18.35 -3.53 0.70
C SER A 29 18.55 -4.95 1.24
N ALA A 30 19.78 -5.33 1.60
CA ALA A 30 20.09 -6.60 2.24
C ALA A 30 19.48 -6.73 3.65
N GLU A 31 19.48 -5.65 4.43
CA GLU A 31 18.87 -5.62 5.77
C GLU A 31 17.35 -5.69 5.70
N ILE A 32 16.76 -5.05 4.68
CA ILE A 32 15.32 -5.10 4.39
C ILE A 32 14.90 -6.54 4.05
N ALA A 33 15.63 -7.20 3.14
CA ALA A 33 15.35 -8.57 2.73
C ALA A 33 15.49 -9.58 3.89
N GLY A 34 16.55 -9.44 4.70
CA GLY A 34 16.81 -10.32 5.85
C GLY A 34 15.73 -10.29 6.94
N ARG A 35 14.86 -9.28 6.94
CA ARG A 35 13.81 -9.08 7.95
C ARG A 35 12.41 -9.44 7.47
N GLY A 36 12.26 -9.87 6.23
CA GLY A 36 10.97 -10.21 5.64
C GLY A 36 10.05 -8.99 5.48
N LEU A 37 10.61 -7.80 5.29
CA LEU A 37 9.84 -6.65 4.81
C LEU A 37 9.34 -6.93 3.39
N PHE A 38 8.20 -6.34 3.02
CA PHE A 38 7.54 -6.55 1.73
C PHE A 38 7.17 -8.02 1.44
N ARG A 39 7.25 -8.93 2.42
CA ARG A 39 7.02 -10.38 2.22
C ARG A 39 5.63 -10.73 1.69
N TRP A 40 4.64 -9.86 1.85
CA TRP A 40 3.28 -10.08 1.35
C TRP A 40 2.99 -9.36 0.03
N SER A 41 3.98 -8.71 -0.59
CA SER A 41 3.87 -8.12 -1.93
C SER A 41 3.43 -9.15 -2.97
N ILE A 42 4.00 -10.35 -2.95
CA ILE A 42 3.65 -11.44 -3.88
C ILE A 42 2.22 -11.95 -3.67
N LEU A 43 1.74 -11.94 -2.42
CA LEU A 43 0.36 -12.29 -2.10
C LEU A 43 -0.59 -11.25 -2.68
N LEU A 44 -0.31 -9.95 -2.45
CA LEU A 44 -1.12 -8.89 -3.02
C LEU A 44 -1.13 -8.95 -4.56
N GLU A 45 0.02 -9.16 -5.18
CA GLU A 45 0.11 -9.34 -6.64
C GLU A 45 -0.78 -10.50 -7.10
N SER A 46 -0.74 -11.67 -6.44
CA SER A 46 -1.61 -12.80 -6.80
C SER A 46 -3.12 -12.50 -6.72
N VAL A 47 -3.52 -11.55 -5.86
CA VAL A 47 -4.93 -11.16 -5.69
C VAL A 47 -5.37 -10.21 -6.80
N ILE A 48 -4.47 -9.33 -7.27
CA ILE A 48 -4.79 -8.29 -8.26
C ILE A 48 -4.40 -8.67 -9.70
N VAL A 49 -3.56 -9.69 -9.90
CA VAL A 49 -3.19 -10.24 -11.22
C VAL A 49 -4.39 -10.45 -12.16
N PRO A 50 -5.55 -10.96 -11.69
CA PRO A 50 -6.72 -11.13 -12.56
C PRO A 50 -7.30 -9.84 -13.15
N ALA A 51 -6.88 -8.66 -12.66
CA ALA A 51 -7.31 -7.36 -13.16
C ALA A 51 -6.16 -6.63 -13.88
N ASP A 52 -6.37 -6.32 -15.15
CA ASP A 52 -5.33 -5.73 -16.02
C ASP A 52 -5.15 -4.22 -15.81
N ASP A 53 -6.18 -3.51 -15.33
CA ASP A 53 -6.22 -2.03 -15.27
C ASP A 53 -6.16 -1.49 -13.82
N VAL A 54 -5.22 -2.01 -13.03
CA VAL A 54 -4.99 -1.62 -11.62
C VAL A 54 -3.63 -0.97 -11.45
N ALA A 55 -3.63 0.28 -10.99
CA ALA A 55 -2.44 1.05 -10.62
C ALA A 55 -2.31 1.16 -9.09
N ILE A 56 -1.07 1.21 -8.61
CA ILE A 56 -0.74 1.36 -7.20
C ILE A 56 -0.07 2.71 -6.96
N TYR A 57 -0.51 3.40 -5.92
CA TYR A 57 0.17 4.56 -5.37
C TYR A 57 0.56 4.30 -3.91
N ILE A 58 1.84 4.45 -3.58
CA ILE A 58 2.29 4.32 -2.18
C ILE A 58 2.00 5.63 -1.43
N HIS A 59 1.33 5.52 -0.29
CA HIS A 59 1.12 6.65 0.63
C HIS A 59 1.80 6.45 1.99
N SER A 60 2.64 5.41 2.09
CA SER A 60 3.47 5.11 3.26
C SER A 60 4.54 6.17 3.51
N SER A 61 5.04 6.23 4.74
CA SER A 61 6.19 7.07 5.14
C SER A 61 7.47 6.74 4.36
N TRP A 62 7.60 5.51 3.85
CA TRP A 62 8.71 5.08 2.98
C TRP A 62 8.91 5.98 1.76
N ARG A 63 7.86 6.66 1.27
CA ARG A 63 7.94 7.62 0.17
C ARG A 63 8.85 8.83 0.44
N HIS A 64 9.15 9.11 1.71
CA HIS A 64 10.02 10.22 2.11
C HIS A 64 11.51 9.85 2.12
N VAL A 65 11.82 8.55 2.12
CA VAL A 65 13.19 8.03 2.26
C VAL A 65 13.62 7.13 1.10
N ARG A 66 12.72 6.86 0.15
CA ARG A 66 12.97 6.05 -1.06
C ARG A 66 12.41 6.72 -2.29
N SER A 67 13.16 6.61 -3.38
CA SER A 67 12.68 6.92 -4.72
C SER A 67 11.57 5.97 -5.17
N VAL A 68 10.79 6.38 -6.16
CA VAL A 68 9.74 5.53 -6.76
C VAL A 68 10.36 4.26 -7.36
N GLU A 69 11.52 4.40 -7.97
CA GLU A 69 12.29 3.31 -8.59
C GLU A 69 12.72 2.27 -7.53
N GLU A 70 13.28 2.73 -6.40
CA GLU A 70 13.64 1.84 -5.30
C GLU A 70 12.41 1.11 -4.72
N LEU A 71 11.30 1.82 -4.52
CA LEU A 71 10.05 1.20 -4.05
C LEU A 71 9.54 0.16 -5.05
N GLY A 72 9.60 0.45 -6.35
CA GLY A 72 9.24 -0.48 -7.40
C GLY A 72 10.05 -1.77 -7.32
N ILE A 73 11.36 -1.67 -7.12
CA ILE A 73 12.25 -2.83 -6.93
C ILE A 73 11.89 -3.60 -5.66
N MET A 74 11.64 -2.92 -4.55
CA MET A 74 11.29 -3.54 -3.25
C MET A 74 9.95 -4.28 -3.29
N LEU A 75 8.99 -3.80 -4.09
CA LEU A 75 7.69 -4.45 -4.29
C LEU A 75 7.78 -5.73 -5.14
N GLY A 76 8.92 -6.02 -5.77
CA GLY A 76 9.10 -7.19 -6.62
C GLY A 76 8.09 -7.21 -7.78
N PRO A 77 7.39 -8.33 -8.05
CA PRO A 77 6.40 -8.42 -9.13
C PRO A 77 5.30 -7.36 -9.08
N LEU A 78 4.90 -6.95 -7.86
CA LEU A 78 3.89 -5.92 -7.63
C LEU A 78 4.35 -4.53 -8.12
N GLY A 79 5.67 -4.30 -8.17
CA GLY A 79 6.27 -3.04 -8.61
C GLY A 79 5.91 -2.66 -10.05
N ARG A 80 5.54 -3.63 -10.91
CA ARG A 80 5.06 -3.36 -12.28
C ARG A 80 3.79 -2.52 -12.31
N ARG A 81 3.02 -2.52 -11.22
CA ARG A 81 1.78 -1.75 -11.05
C ARG A 81 2.00 -0.44 -10.31
N LEU A 82 3.21 -0.16 -9.82
CA LEU A 82 3.52 1.08 -9.13
C LEU A 82 3.49 2.25 -10.12
N ALA A 83 2.44 3.06 -10.03
CA ALA A 83 2.28 4.26 -10.83
C ALA A 83 2.93 5.49 -10.18
N GLY A 84 3.18 5.46 -8.87
CA GLY A 84 3.93 6.50 -8.16
C GLY A 84 3.68 6.51 -6.65
N VAL A 85 3.95 7.65 -6.03
CA VAL A 85 3.69 7.90 -4.61
C VAL A 85 2.79 9.12 -4.44
N THR A 86 2.08 9.22 -3.31
CA THR A 86 1.33 10.42 -2.95
C THR A 86 2.28 11.53 -2.50
N VAL A 87 1.84 12.80 -2.58
CA VAL A 87 2.66 13.97 -2.23
C VAL A 87 1.94 14.81 -1.18
N GLY A 88 2.59 15.00 -0.04
CA GLY A 88 2.08 15.74 1.12
C GLY A 88 2.48 15.06 2.43
N GLU A 89 2.23 15.73 3.55
CA GLU A 89 2.51 15.20 4.89
C GLU A 89 1.38 14.27 5.37
N GLY A 90 0.13 14.75 5.39
CA GLY A 90 -1.03 13.96 5.83
C GLY A 90 -1.40 12.84 4.84
N ARG A 91 -1.69 11.64 5.37
CA ARG A 91 -2.06 10.48 4.56
C ARG A 91 -3.29 10.78 3.71
N TRP A 92 -4.39 11.17 4.35
CA TRP A 92 -5.67 11.41 3.67
C TRP A 92 -5.59 12.53 2.63
N GLU A 93 -5.00 13.67 2.96
CA GLU A 93 -4.88 14.82 2.06
C GLU A 93 -4.02 14.49 0.84
N SER A 94 -2.92 13.76 1.04
CA SER A 94 -2.03 13.34 -0.06
C SER A 94 -2.73 12.37 -1.02
N ILE A 95 -3.58 11.48 -0.50
CA ILE A 95 -4.41 10.57 -1.27
C ILE A 95 -5.43 11.37 -2.09
N LEU A 96 -6.20 12.25 -1.46
CA LEU A 96 -7.21 13.07 -2.15
C LEU A 96 -6.61 13.94 -3.26
N ARG A 97 -5.43 14.55 -3.01
CA ARG A 97 -4.70 15.30 -4.03
C ARG A 97 -4.33 14.42 -5.23
N THR A 98 -3.91 13.18 -4.96
CA THR A 98 -3.57 12.22 -6.01
C THR A 98 -4.81 11.77 -6.77
N VAL A 99 -5.92 11.51 -6.09
CA VAL A 99 -7.22 11.20 -6.72
C VAL A 99 -7.66 12.35 -7.64
N HIS A 100 -7.56 13.60 -7.18
CA HIS A 100 -7.93 14.77 -8.00
C HIS A 100 -7.07 14.91 -9.27
N ARG A 101 -5.77 14.62 -9.16
CA ARG A 101 -4.81 14.66 -10.27
C ARG A 101 -5.02 13.52 -11.27
N VAL A 102 -5.16 12.28 -10.77
CA VAL A 102 -5.19 11.06 -11.57
C VAL A 102 -6.59 10.76 -12.13
N ARG A 103 -7.64 11.21 -11.42
CA ARG A 103 -9.06 10.96 -11.75
C ARG A 103 -9.36 9.48 -12.07
N PRO A 104 -9.03 8.54 -11.15
CA PRO A 104 -9.29 7.13 -11.39
C PRO A 104 -10.80 6.85 -11.46
N LYS A 105 -11.18 5.76 -12.14
CA LYS A 105 -12.60 5.35 -12.23
C LYS A 105 -13.15 4.95 -10.85
N SER A 106 -12.32 4.29 -10.06
CA SER A 106 -12.54 3.96 -8.65
C SER A 106 -11.20 3.84 -7.94
N TRP A 107 -11.23 3.92 -6.62
CA TRP A 107 -10.03 3.77 -5.80
C TRP A 107 -10.32 3.11 -4.45
N LEU A 108 -9.28 2.52 -3.87
CA LEU A 108 -9.31 1.86 -2.58
C LEU A 108 -8.04 2.23 -1.80
N VAL A 109 -8.16 2.45 -0.50
CA VAL A 109 -7.03 2.65 0.42
C VAL A 109 -6.89 1.42 1.30
N ILE A 110 -5.67 0.94 1.50
CA ILE A 110 -5.35 -0.13 2.45
C ILE A 110 -4.29 0.37 3.41
N ASP A 111 -4.62 0.33 4.70
CA ASP A 111 -3.82 0.92 5.78
C ASP A 111 -4.05 0.14 7.09
N ASP A 112 -3.13 0.21 8.05
CA ASP A 112 -3.29 -0.37 9.40
C ASP A 112 -3.64 0.66 10.47
N GLU A 113 -3.52 1.97 10.19
CA GLU A 113 -3.61 3.06 11.14
C GLU A 113 -4.90 3.89 10.94
N PRO A 114 -6.01 3.56 11.62
CA PRO A 114 -7.29 4.26 11.43
C PRO A 114 -7.28 5.72 11.85
N SER A 115 -6.34 6.13 12.72
CA SER A 115 -6.25 7.50 13.23
C SER A 115 -5.76 8.52 12.19
N GLU A 116 -5.15 8.07 11.10
CA GLU A 116 -4.66 8.89 9.99
C GLU A 116 -5.77 9.29 8.99
N PHE A 117 -7.01 8.85 9.24
CA PHE A 117 -8.16 9.06 8.36
C PHE A 117 -9.31 9.78 9.07
N PRO A 118 -10.15 10.53 8.33
CA PRO A 118 -11.32 11.19 8.89
C PRO A 118 -12.28 10.23 9.58
N GLN A 119 -13.03 10.77 10.55
CA GLN A 119 -14.13 10.07 11.19
C GLN A 119 -15.48 10.70 10.78
N PRO A 120 -16.48 9.90 10.35
CA PRO A 120 -16.44 8.44 10.18
C PRO A 120 -15.49 8.00 9.05
N LEU A 121 -14.93 6.79 9.17
CA LEU A 121 -14.04 6.22 8.16
C LEU A 121 -14.69 6.24 6.76
N PRO A 122 -14.00 6.78 5.74
CA PRO A 122 -14.50 6.75 4.37
C PRO A 122 -14.69 5.31 3.88
N ARG A 123 -15.73 5.06 3.08
CA ARG A 123 -16.05 3.74 2.52
C ARG A 123 -14.93 3.13 1.68
N ASP A 124 -14.09 3.99 1.09
CA ASP A 124 -13.00 3.61 0.20
C ASP A 124 -11.73 3.26 0.99
N VAL A 125 -11.77 3.28 2.34
CA VAL A 125 -10.66 2.94 3.23
C VAL A 125 -10.90 1.58 3.90
N VAL A 126 -9.93 0.68 3.75
CA VAL A 126 -9.91 -0.63 4.40
C VAL A 126 -8.79 -0.65 5.43
N ILE A 127 -9.19 -0.65 6.70
CA ILE A 127 -8.26 -0.81 7.81
C ILE A 127 -7.98 -2.30 8.05
N CYS A 128 -6.70 -2.66 8.09
CA CYS A 128 -6.25 -4.03 8.29
C CYS A 128 -5.66 -4.24 9.70
N ASP A 129 -5.54 -5.52 10.09
CA ASP A 129 -4.80 -5.88 11.30
C ASP A 129 -3.29 -5.67 11.04
N PRO A 130 -2.58 -4.86 11.85
CA PRO A 130 -1.17 -4.50 11.61
C PRO A 130 -0.20 -5.68 11.67
N ASN A 131 -0.61 -6.84 12.18
CA ASN A 131 0.20 -8.06 12.21
C ASN A 131 -0.12 -9.01 11.06
N ARG A 132 -1.18 -8.76 10.29
CA ARG A 132 -1.64 -9.62 9.20
C ARG A 132 -1.71 -8.91 7.86
N GLY A 133 -1.94 -7.60 7.81
CA GLY A 133 -2.04 -6.83 6.59
C GLY A 133 -2.92 -7.48 5.53
N VAL A 134 -2.38 -7.57 4.31
CA VAL A 134 -3.04 -8.22 3.17
C VAL A 134 -3.17 -9.75 3.29
N CYS A 135 -2.54 -10.40 4.27
CA CYS A 135 -2.83 -11.80 4.59
C CYS A 135 -4.18 -11.99 5.30
N CYS A 136 -4.84 -10.91 5.71
CA CYS A 136 -6.16 -11.02 6.32
C CYS A 136 -7.23 -11.32 5.24
N PRO A 137 -8.03 -12.39 5.38
CA PRO A 137 -9.07 -12.73 4.40
C PRO A 137 -10.11 -11.62 4.18
N THR A 138 -10.37 -10.79 5.19
CA THR A 138 -11.30 -9.65 5.06
C THR A 138 -10.75 -8.57 4.13
N VAL A 139 -9.45 -8.28 4.21
CA VAL A 139 -8.75 -7.35 3.32
C VAL A 139 -8.71 -7.89 1.90
N VAL A 140 -8.35 -9.16 1.72
CA VAL A 140 -8.40 -9.83 0.40
C VAL A 140 -9.81 -9.78 -0.18
N GLY A 141 -10.84 -10.04 0.63
CA GLY A 141 -12.23 -9.96 0.22
C GLY A 141 -12.63 -8.54 -0.20
N ALA A 142 -12.16 -7.51 0.50
CA ALA A 142 -12.40 -6.11 0.14
C ALA A 142 -11.75 -5.73 -1.18
N ILE A 143 -10.48 -6.13 -1.39
CA ILE A 143 -9.78 -5.95 -2.67
C ILE A 143 -10.55 -6.63 -3.80
N LYS A 144 -10.95 -7.90 -3.62
CA LYS A 144 -11.69 -8.64 -4.65
C LYS A 144 -13.03 -7.99 -4.99
N ARG A 145 -13.78 -7.48 -4.01
CA ARG A 145 -15.02 -6.72 -4.27
C ARG A 145 -14.75 -5.44 -5.04
N PHE A 146 -13.77 -4.66 -4.61
CA PHE A 146 -13.34 -3.45 -5.31
C PHE A 146 -12.98 -3.71 -6.78
N LEU A 147 -12.28 -4.82 -7.05
CA LEU A 147 -11.93 -5.22 -8.42
C LEU A 147 -13.14 -5.70 -9.22
N ALA A 148 -14.14 -6.31 -8.58
CA ALA A 148 -15.34 -6.84 -9.23
C ALA A 148 -16.42 -5.78 -9.53
N ASP A 149 -16.48 -4.68 -8.79
CA ASP A 149 -17.55 -3.66 -8.86
C ASP A 149 -17.58 -2.85 -10.18
N ILE A 150 -16.79 -3.22 -11.21
CA ILE A 150 -16.74 -2.53 -12.52
C ILE A 150 -16.75 -3.54 -13.70
N ASN A 151 -17.36 -4.72 -13.52
CA ASN A 151 -17.84 -5.53 -14.65
C ASN A 151 -19.32 -5.28 -14.91
#